data_AF-A0A7C9A5A8-F1
#
_entry.id   AF-A0A7C9A5A8-F1
#
_cell.length_a   1.000
_cell.length_b   1.000
_cell.length_c   1.000
_cell.angle_alpha   90.00
_cell.angle_beta   90.00
_cell.angle_gamma   90.00
#
_symmetry.space_group_name_H-M   'P 1'
#
loop_
_entity.id
_entity.type
_entity.pdbx_description
1 polymer ?
#
loop_
_entity_poly.entity_id
_entity_poly.type
_entity_poly.pdbx_seq_one_letter_code
_entity_poly.pdbx_strand_id
1 'polypeptide(L)'
;KNSHPELAGAVLVCSVPPSGNSGLVWRYLFSKPIAAFKVTRSLAAKAFQTDLHLCKETFFSAQMEDRLVQWYQELMKESSRLPLFDLRKLNASLPVPSVPESSIQVLVIGAKDDFIVDAEGLNETGRFYGVSPVCVEGVAHDMMLDCSWEKGANVILSWLNTL
;
A
#
# COMPACT_ATOMS: atom_id res chain seq x y z
N LYS A 1 -25.54 -16.43 -17.67
CA LYS A 1 -25.20 -15.12 -18.26
C LYS A 1 -24.67 -14.26 -17.14
N ASN A 2 -23.40 -13.84 -17.19
CA ASN A 2 -22.86 -12.92 -16.19
C ASN A 2 -23.58 -11.57 -16.33
N SER A 3 -24.10 -11.05 -15.22
CA SER A 3 -24.89 -9.82 -15.11
C SER A 3 -24.05 -8.55 -15.09
N HIS A 4 -22.72 -8.68 -15.20
CA HIS A 4 -21.75 -7.60 -15.08
C HIS A 4 -20.84 -7.55 -16.31
N PRO A 5 -20.39 -6.35 -16.72
CA PRO A 5 -19.40 -6.21 -17.78
C PRO A 5 -18.11 -6.94 -17.41
N GLU A 6 -17.37 -7.37 -18.44
CA GLU A 6 -16.02 -7.90 -18.25
C GLU A 6 -15.09 -6.80 -17.75
N LEU A 7 -14.15 -7.17 -16.87
CA LEU A 7 -13.18 -6.23 -16.32
C LEU A 7 -12.10 -5.95 -17.37
N ALA A 8 -11.91 -4.68 -17.73
CA ALA A 8 -10.85 -4.27 -18.65
C ALA A 8 -9.45 -4.41 -18.03
N GLY A 9 -9.34 -4.29 -16.71
CA GLY A 9 -8.09 -4.42 -15.98
C GLY A 9 -8.23 -4.19 -14.48
N ALA A 10 -7.13 -4.32 -13.75
CA ALA A 10 -7.03 -4.06 -12.32
C ALA A 10 -5.78 -3.23 -12.00
N VAL A 11 -5.88 -2.32 -11.03
CA VAL A 11 -4.75 -1.54 -10.52
C VAL A 11 -4.51 -1.90 -9.06
N LEU A 12 -3.28 -2.26 -8.75
CA LEU A 12 -2.80 -2.52 -7.39
C LEU A 12 -1.97 -1.34 -6.93
N VAL A 13 -2.48 -0.56 -5.98
CA VAL A 13 -1.86 0.65 -5.45
C VAL A 13 -1.27 0.36 -4.08
N CYS A 14 0.04 0.57 -3.92
CA CYS A 14 0.79 0.40 -2.66
C CYS A 14 0.47 -0.93 -1.93
N SER A 15 0.28 -1.99 -2.72
CA SER A 15 -0.26 -3.24 -2.21
C SER A 15 0.80 -4.03 -1.42
N VAL A 16 0.36 -4.64 -0.31
CA VAL A 16 1.14 -5.63 0.43
C VAL A 16 1.49 -6.78 -0.53
N PRO A 17 2.75 -7.25 -0.55
CA PRO A 17 3.17 -8.27 -1.50
C PRO A 17 2.50 -9.63 -1.24
N PRO A 18 2.50 -10.52 -2.25
CA PRO A 18 1.88 -11.85 -2.18
C PRO A 18 2.41 -12.76 -1.05
N SER A 19 3.66 -12.58 -0.61
CA SER A 19 4.21 -13.28 0.56
C SER A 19 3.79 -12.67 1.90
N GLY A 20 3.16 -11.49 1.88
CA GLY A 20 2.75 -10.71 3.04
C GLY A 20 3.87 -9.87 3.65
N ASN A 21 3.64 -9.37 4.86
CA ASN A 21 4.50 -8.36 5.50
C ASN A 21 5.74 -8.93 6.20
N SER A 22 5.85 -10.25 6.37
CA SER A 22 6.93 -10.85 7.18
C SER A 22 8.32 -10.58 6.58
N GLY A 23 8.46 -10.71 5.25
CA GLY A 23 9.70 -10.39 4.54
C GLY A 23 10.08 -8.90 4.66
N LEU A 24 9.10 -8.01 4.54
CA LEU A 24 9.28 -6.56 4.69
C LEU A 24 9.76 -6.20 6.09
N VAL A 25 9.09 -6.74 7.12
CA VAL A 25 9.44 -6.51 8.53
C VAL A 25 10.87 -6.99 8.79
N TRP A 26 11.25 -8.15 8.27
CA TRP A 26 12.61 -8.68 8.44
C TRP A 26 13.65 -7.77 7.76
N ARG A 27 13.41 -7.34 6.51
CA ARG A 27 14.28 -6.38 5.81
C ARG A 27 14.40 -5.07 6.57
N TYR A 28 13.30 -4.52 7.07
CA TYR A 28 13.31 -3.31 7.89
C TYR A 28 14.08 -3.51 9.20
N LEU A 29 13.92 -4.66 9.87
CA LEU A 29 14.59 -4.94 11.14
C LEU A 29 16.12 -4.89 11.00
N PHE A 30 16.66 -5.43 9.90
CA PHE A 30 18.11 -5.46 9.67
C PHE A 30 18.68 -4.20 9.00
N SER A 31 17.90 -3.53 8.14
CA SER A 31 18.38 -2.33 7.42
C SER A 31 18.05 -1.01 8.11
N LYS A 32 16.90 -0.93 8.79
CA LYS A 32 16.33 0.30 9.39
C LYS A 32 15.54 -0.05 10.67
N PRO A 33 16.19 -0.47 11.77
CA PRO A 33 15.50 -0.98 12.97
C PRO A 33 14.53 0.03 13.61
N ILE A 34 14.84 1.32 13.54
CA ILE A 34 13.95 2.40 14.00
C ILE A 34 12.67 2.44 13.17
N ALA A 35 12.78 2.31 11.84
CA ALA A 35 11.62 2.28 10.95
C ALA A 35 10.78 1.03 11.22
N ALA A 36 11.41 -0.14 11.38
CA ALA A 36 10.72 -1.39 11.74
C ALA A 36 9.88 -1.25 13.03
N PHE A 37 10.48 -0.64 14.07
CA PHE A 37 9.80 -0.37 15.32
C PHE A 37 8.62 0.59 15.13
N LYS A 38 8.82 1.70 14.39
CA LYS A 38 7.76 2.68 14.11
C LYS A 38 6.60 2.07 13.32
N VAL A 39 6.86 1.32 12.25
CA VAL A 39 5.82 0.62 11.47
C VAL A 39 5.05 -0.36 12.35
N THR A 40 5.75 -1.16 13.15
CA THR A 40 5.11 -2.11 14.08
C THR A 40 4.24 -1.39 15.11
N ARG A 41 4.77 -0.34 15.75
CA ARG A 41 4.03 0.49 16.71
C ARG A 41 2.81 1.14 16.04
N SER A 42 2.99 1.67 14.84
CA SER A 42 1.94 2.31 14.07
C SER A 42 0.82 1.33 13.77
N LEU A 43 1.10 0.27 13.01
CA LEU A 43 0.09 -0.63 12.47
C LEU A 43 -0.41 -1.68 13.48
N ALA A 44 0.51 -2.38 14.16
CA ALA A 44 0.14 -3.49 15.04
C ALA A 44 -0.42 -3.00 16.39
N ALA A 45 0.18 -1.95 16.97
CA ALA A 45 -0.33 -1.33 18.20
C ALA A 45 -1.34 -0.19 17.95
N LYS A 46 -1.71 0.05 16.68
CA LYS A 46 -2.65 1.10 16.25
C LYS A 46 -2.29 2.50 16.74
N ALA A 47 -1.01 2.79 16.98
CA ALA A 47 -0.59 4.09 17.49
C ALA A 47 -0.85 5.23 16.49
N PHE A 48 -1.01 4.93 15.18
CA PHE A 48 -1.46 5.94 14.20
C PHE A 48 -2.82 6.55 14.56
N GLN A 49 -3.64 5.93 15.42
CA GLN A 49 -4.95 6.46 15.81
C GLN A 49 -4.88 7.56 16.87
N THR A 50 -3.73 7.72 17.53
CA THR A 50 -3.55 8.65 18.65
C THR A 50 -2.30 9.53 18.53
N ASP A 51 -1.36 9.16 17.66
CA ASP A 51 -0.11 9.88 17.40
C ASP A 51 -0.14 10.45 15.97
N LEU A 52 -0.39 11.76 15.85
CA LEU A 52 -0.50 12.44 14.56
C LEU A 52 0.78 12.36 13.74
N HIS A 53 1.94 12.52 14.38
CA HIS A 53 3.23 12.46 13.69
C HIS A 53 3.47 11.05 13.14
N LEU A 54 3.17 10.02 13.93
CA LEU A 54 3.29 8.64 13.46
C LEU A 54 2.29 8.33 12.34
N CYS A 55 1.06 8.84 12.44
CA CYS A 55 0.07 8.72 11.37
C CYS A 55 0.59 9.32 10.07
N LYS A 56 1.10 10.56 10.14
CA LYS A 56 1.74 11.25 9.01
C LYS A 56 2.87 10.43 8.42
N GLU A 57 3.86 10.07 9.22
CA GLU A 57 5.04 9.31 8.79
C GLU A 57 4.68 7.94 8.18
N THR A 58 3.57 7.33 8.62
CA THR A 58 3.14 6.02 8.13
C THR A 58 2.44 6.09 6.78
N PHE A 59 1.56 7.08 6.58
CA PHE A 59 0.61 7.09 5.47
C PHE A 59 0.83 8.21 4.46
N PHE A 60 1.38 9.35 4.89
CA PHE A 60 1.36 10.60 4.12
C PHE A 60 2.76 11.18 3.90
N SER A 61 2.88 11.96 2.83
CA SER A 61 4.08 12.72 2.53
C SER A 61 4.37 13.74 3.63
N ALA A 62 5.65 14.01 3.87
CA ALA A 62 6.07 14.98 4.89
C ALA A 62 5.46 16.38 4.70
N GLN A 63 5.13 16.73 3.45
CA GLN A 63 4.53 18.00 3.04
C GLN A 63 3.02 18.10 3.31
N MET A 64 2.35 16.99 3.65
CA MET A 64 0.92 16.98 3.94
C MET A 64 0.60 17.92 5.11
N GLU A 65 -0.48 18.69 5.03
CA GLU A 65 -0.87 19.59 6.13
C GLU A 65 -1.37 18.79 7.34
N ASP A 66 -0.88 19.12 8.53
CA ASP A 66 -1.23 18.40 9.77
C ASP A 66 -2.75 18.41 10.05
N ARG A 67 -3.46 19.47 9.64
CA ARG A 67 -4.92 19.53 9.74
C ARG A 67 -5.61 18.48 8.88
N LEU A 68 -5.12 18.24 7.65
CA LEU A 68 -5.65 17.20 6.78
C LEU A 68 -5.28 15.81 7.31
N VAL A 69 -4.06 15.63 7.80
CA VAL A 69 -3.64 14.38 8.46
C VAL A 69 -4.56 14.08 9.64
N GLN A 70 -4.87 15.08 10.48
CA GLN A 70 -5.77 14.91 11.62
C GLN A 70 -7.16 14.48 11.17
N TRP A 71 -7.70 15.12 10.13
CA TRP A 71 -9.00 14.76 9.58
C TRP A 71 -9.01 13.31 9.05
N TYR A 72 -8.01 12.91 8.25
CA TYR A 72 -7.92 11.53 7.77
C TYR A 72 -7.67 10.52 8.90
N GLN A 73 -6.90 10.89 9.94
CA GLN A 73 -6.69 10.08 11.13
C GLN A 73 -8.02 9.77 11.84
N GLU A 74 -8.90 10.76 11.97
CA GLU A 74 -10.23 10.58 12.55
C GLU A 74 -11.08 9.62 11.70
N LEU A 75 -11.09 9.81 10.37
CA LEU A 75 -11.80 8.91 9.44
C LEU A 75 -11.25 7.48 9.49
N MET A 76 -9.93 7.30 9.54
CA MET A 76 -9.29 5.99 9.68
C MET A 76 -9.65 5.33 11.02
N LYS A 77 -9.73 6.10 12.11
CA LYS A 77 -10.12 5.59 13.42
C LYS A 77 -11.57 5.10 13.45
N GLU A 78 -12.48 5.83 12.78
CA GLU A 78 -13.90 5.47 12.71
C GLU A 78 -14.19 4.26 11.80
N SER A 79 -13.44 4.14 10.70
CA SER A 79 -13.56 3.05 9.73
C SER A 79 -12.84 1.77 10.17
N SER A 80 -11.78 1.87 10.98
CA SER A 80 -10.96 0.73 11.43
C SER A 80 -11.53 0.01 12.66
N ARG A 81 -12.76 -0.51 12.56
CA ARG A 81 -13.38 -1.32 13.63
C ARG A 81 -12.78 -2.72 13.74
N LEU A 82 -12.19 -3.22 12.66
CA LEU A 82 -11.40 -4.45 12.67
C LEU A 82 -9.93 -4.13 13.02
N PRO A 83 -9.17 -5.07 13.62
CA PRO A 83 -7.72 -4.97 13.61
C PRO A 83 -7.25 -4.81 12.16
N LEU A 84 -6.51 -3.73 11.83
CA LEU A 84 -5.94 -3.54 10.49
C LEU A 84 -5.11 -4.75 10.05
N PHE A 85 -4.62 -5.52 11.02
CA PHE A 85 -3.95 -6.79 10.81
C PHE A 85 -4.42 -7.82 11.85
N ASP A 86 -5.42 -8.64 11.51
CA ASP A 86 -5.47 -9.97 12.12
C ASP A 86 -4.34 -10.80 11.50
N LEU A 87 -3.12 -10.57 12.00
CA LEU A 87 -1.89 -11.18 11.47
C LEU A 87 -2.00 -12.71 11.42
N ARG A 88 -2.80 -13.33 12.29
CA ARG A 88 -3.03 -14.79 12.26
C ARG A 88 -3.85 -15.19 11.06
N LYS A 89 -4.97 -14.52 10.78
CA LYS A 89 -5.79 -14.80 9.59
C LYS A 89 -5.07 -14.45 8.29
N LEU A 90 -4.33 -13.34 8.29
CA LEU A 90 -3.54 -12.93 7.14
C LEU A 90 -2.44 -13.96 6.86
N ASN A 91 -1.63 -14.33 7.87
CA ASN A 91 -0.58 -15.35 7.71
C ASN A 91 -1.14 -16.72 7.31
N ALA A 92 -2.35 -17.09 7.78
CA ALA A 92 -2.99 -18.34 7.38
C ALA A 92 -3.45 -18.35 5.91
N SER A 93 -3.57 -17.17 5.28
CA SER A 93 -3.98 -17.00 3.88
C SER A 93 -2.80 -16.69 2.95
N LEU A 94 -1.57 -16.78 3.46
CA LEU A 94 -0.33 -16.48 2.74
C LEU A 94 0.53 -17.75 2.56
N PRO A 95 1.32 -17.85 1.49
CA PRO A 95 1.39 -16.90 0.37
C PRO A 95 0.14 -16.96 -0.50
N VAL A 96 -0.18 -15.84 -1.16
CA VAL A 96 -1.29 -15.81 -2.13
C VAL A 96 -1.02 -16.84 -3.23
N PRO A 97 -1.98 -17.71 -3.59
CA PRO A 97 -1.81 -18.68 -4.67
C PRO A 97 -1.45 -17.98 -5.99
N SER A 98 -0.61 -18.61 -6.81
CA SER A 98 -0.26 -18.07 -8.13
C SER A 98 -1.51 -17.78 -8.94
N VAL A 99 -1.58 -16.60 -9.54
CA VAL A 99 -2.67 -16.26 -10.47
C VAL A 99 -2.44 -17.04 -11.76
N PRO A 100 -3.43 -17.78 -12.29
CA PRO A 100 -3.38 -18.27 -13.67
C PRO A 100 -3.09 -17.12 -14.63
N GLU A 101 -2.65 -17.38 -15.86
CA GLU A 101 -2.54 -16.30 -16.87
C GLU A 101 -3.83 -15.46 -16.87
N SER A 102 -3.68 -14.23 -16.40
CA SER A 102 -4.81 -13.36 -16.10
C SER A 102 -5.44 -12.95 -17.42
N SER A 103 -6.75 -13.13 -17.56
CA SER A 103 -7.49 -12.60 -18.70
C SER A 103 -7.62 -11.07 -18.67
N ILE A 104 -7.18 -10.42 -17.58
CA ILE A 104 -7.26 -8.97 -17.38
C ILE A 104 -5.87 -8.36 -17.27
N GLN A 105 -5.71 -7.15 -17.82
CA GLN A 105 -4.46 -6.38 -17.70
C GLN A 105 -4.30 -5.87 -16.26
N VAL A 106 -3.09 -5.97 -15.71
CA VAL A 106 -2.80 -5.54 -14.33
C VAL A 106 -1.73 -4.45 -14.35
N LEU A 107 -2.01 -3.35 -13.65
CA LEU A 107 -1.02 -2.33 -13.32
C LEU A 107 -0.65 -2.46 -11.84
N VAL A 108 0.65 -2.54 -11.56
CA VAL A 108 1.18 -2.48 -10.19
C VAL A 108 1.86 -1.12 -10.01
N ILE A 109 1.37 -0.33 -9.07
CA ILE A 109 1.89 1.00 -8.75
C ILE A 109 2.18 1.10 -7.25
N GLY A 110 3.33 1.66 -6.91
CA GLY A 110 3.74 1.91 -5.53
C GLY A 110 4.38 3.27 -5.37
N ALA A 111 4.66 3.62 -4.13
CA ALA A 111 5.22 4.90 -3.75
C ALA A 111 6.69 4.75 -3.33
N LYS A 112 7.55 5.69 -3.74
CA LYS A 112 8.97 5.70 -3.34
C LYS A 112 9.15 6.03 -1.86
N ASP A 113 8.31 6.91 -1.34
CA ASP A 113 8.33 7.35 0.05
C ASP A 113 7.35 6.55 0.92
N ASP A 114 7.00 5.34 0.47
CA ASP A 114 6.16 4.40 1.22
C ASP A 114 6.90 3.85 2.44
N PHE A 115 6.37 4.16 3.62
CA PHE A 115 6.94 3.73 4.89
C PHE A 115 6.58 2.29 5.25
N ILE A 116 5.56 1.72 4.60
CA ILE A 116 5.01 0.39 4.88
C ILE A 116 5.55 -0.64 3.89
N VAL A 117 5.42 -0.37 2.59
CA VAL A 117 5.82 -1.27 1.51
C VAL A 117 7.12 -0.78 0.88
N ASP A 118 8.19 -1.56 1.02
CA ASP A 118 9.47 -1.21 0.42
C ASP A 118 9.53 -1.54 -1.08
N ALA A 119 10.58 -1.05 -1.76
CA ALA A 119 10.77 -1.28 -3.19
C ALA A 119 10.81 -2.78 -3.57
N GLU A 120 11.32 -3.64 -2.68
CA GLU A 120 11.33 -5.07 -2.93
C GLU A 120 9.94 -5.69 -2.83
N GLY A 121 9.10 -5.25 -1.90
CA GLY A 121 7.68 -5.64 -1.85
C GLY A 121 6.93 -5.21 -3.12
N LEU A 122 7.19 -4.00 -3.62
CA LEU A 122 6.64 -3.54 -4.91
C LEU A 122 7.09 -4.43 -6.08
N ASN A 123 8.39 -4.73 -6.15
CA ASN A 123 8.97 -5.60 -7.18
C ASN A 123 8.43 -7.04 -7.10
N GLU A 124 8.22 -7.56 -5.89
CA GLU A 124 7.62 -8.88 -5.68
C GLU A 124 6.21 -8.96 -6.24
N THR A 125 5.37 -7.96 -5.95
CA THR A 125 4.02 -7.85 -6.52
C THR A 125 4.07 -7.77 -8.05
N GLY A 126 4.98 -6.98 -8.62
CA GLY A 126 5.17 -6.92 -10.07
C GLY A 126 5.51 -8.28 -10.68
N ARG A 127 6.50 -8.98 -10.12
CA ARG A 127 6.89 -10.34 -10.57
C ARG A 127 5.75 -11.35 -10.47
N PHE A 128 4.95 -11.26 -9.40
CA PHE A 128 3.82 -12.16 -9.20
C PHE A 128 2.73 -12.01 -10.27
N TYR A 129 2.52 -10.80 -10.78
CA TYR A 129 1.61 -10.54 -11.90
C TYR A 129 2.29 -10.54 -13.28
N GLY A 130 3.61 -10.80 -13.34
CA GLY A 130 4.37 -10.78 -14.60
C GLY A 130 4.51 -9.40 -15.23
N VAL A 131 4.41 -8.32 -14.46
CA VAL A 131 4.47 -6.92 -14.93
C VAL A 131 5.61 -6.15 -14.29
N SER A 132 6.12 -5.13 -14.99
CA SER A 132 7.06 -4.17 -14.40
C SER A 132 6.29 -3.15 -13.57
N PRO A 133 6.52 -3.03 -12.26
CA PRO A 133 5.79 -2.09 -11.42
C PRO A 133 6.25 -0.65 -11.66
N VAL A 134 5.36 0.31 -11.43
CA VAL A 134 5.68 1.74 -11.47
C VAL A 134 5.88 2.26 -10.04
N CYS A 135 7.06 2.81 -9.76
CA CYS A 135 7.36 3.47 -8.49
C CYS A 135 7.23 4.99 -8.67
N VAL A 136 6.26 5.60 -7.99
CA VAL A 136 5.97 7.04 -8.08
C VAL A 136 6.81 7.81 -7.06
N GLU A 137 7.48 8.87 -7.49
CA GLU A 137 8.33 9.68 -6.63
C GLU A 137 7.58 10.84 -5.95
N GLY A 138 7.92 11.13 -4.69
CA GLY A 138 7.36 12.25 -3.93
C GLY A 138 5.87 12.06 -3.64
N VAL A 139 5.51 10.84 -3.26
CA VAL A 139 4.19 10.43 -2.75
C VAL A 139 4.40 9.29 -1.76
N ALA A 140 3.56 9.22 -0.73
CA ALA A 140 3.63 8.22 0.33
C ALA A 140 2.62 7.07 0.13
N HIS A 141 2.47 6.22 1.15
CA HIS A 141 1.68 4.98 1.10
C HIS A 141 0.21 5.20 0.70
N ASP A 142 -0.50 6.12 1.37
CA ASP A 142 -1.91 6.44 1.08
C ASP A 142 -1.99 7.39 -0.12
N MET A 143 -1.43 6.95 -1.25
CA MET A 143 -1.29 7.71 -2.49
C MET A 143 -2.58 8.40 -2.94
N MET A 144 -3.74 7.80 -2.70
CA MET A 144 -5.05 8.36 -3.09
C MET A 144 -5.48 9.56 -2.24
N LEU A 145 -4.95 9.72 -1.04
CA LEU A 145 -5.29 10.76 -0.07
C LEU A 145 -4.13 11.74 0.16
N ASP A 146 -2.97 11.47 -0.43
CA ASP A 146 -1.76 12.26 -0.27
C ASP A 146 -1.88 13.64 -0.95
N CYS A 147 -1.10 14.63 -0.49
CA CYS A 147 -1.03 15.95 -1.13
C CYS A 147 -0.51 15.94 -2.58
N SER A 148 0.15 14.85 -3.02
CA SER A 148 0.65 14.66 -4.39
C SER A 148 -0.08 13.53 -5.13
N TRP A 149 -1.33 13.22 -4.75
CA TRP A 149 -2.14 12.13 -5.29
C TRP A 149 -2.26 12.16 -6.83
N GLU A 150 -2.21 13.34 -7.45
CA GLU A 150 -2.32 13.51 -8.90
C GLU A 150 -1.21 12.76 -9.63
N LYS A 151 -0.03 12.58 -9.02
CA LYS A 151 1.07 11.82 -9.63
C LYS A 151 0.68 10.36 -9.85
N GLY A 152 0.08 9.73 -8.85
CA GLY A 152 -0.44 8.37 -8.94
C GLY A 152 -1.61 8.28 -9.93
N ALA A 153 -2.54 9.22 -9.84
CA ALA A 153 -3.69 9.28 -10.75
C ALA A 153 -3.27 9.43 -12.22
N ASN A 154 -2.23 10.23 -12.51
CA ASN A 154 -1.72 10.41 -13.87
C ASN A 154 -1.09 9.14 -14.45
N VAL A 155 -0.43 8.32 -13.62
CA VAL A 155 0.07 7.00 -14.04
C VAL A 155 -1.09 6.09 -14.41
N ILE A 156 -2.13 6.04 -13.57
CA ILE A 156 -3.33 5.23 -13.82
C ILE A 156 -4.04 5.71 -15.09
N LEU A 157 -4.25 7.01 -15.25
CA LEU A 157 -4.88 7.60 -16.42
C LEU A 157 -4.10 7.30 -17.71
N SER A 158 -2.76 7.42 -17.65
CA SER A 158 -1.90 7.11 -18.79
C SER A 158 -2.02 5.64 -19.19
N TRP A 159 -2.05 4.74 -18.21
CA TRP A 159 -2.26 3.31 -18.45
C TRP A 159 -3.65 2.99 -19.00
N LEU A 160 -4.71 3.62 -18.48
CA LEU A 160 -6.07 3.46 -19.01
C LEU A 160 -6.18 3.87 -20.48
N ASN A 161 -5.41 4.86 -20.93
CA ASN A 161 -5.35 5.28 -22.34
C ASN A 161 -4.60 4.29 -23.24
N THR A 162 -3.97 3.25 -22.67
CA THR A 162 -3.29 2.16 -23.41
C THR A 162 -4.10 0.86 -23.46
N LEU A 163 -5.21 0.78 -22.73
CA LEU A 163 -6.13 -0.37 -22.75
C LEU A 163 -7.03 -0.34 -23.99
#